data_AF-A0A8T6ZYP3-F1
#
_entry.id   AF-A0A8T6ZYP3-F1
#
_cell.length_a   1.000
_cell.length_b   1.000
_cell.length_c   1.000
_cell.angle_alpha   90.00
_cell.angle_beta   90.00
_cell.angle_gamma   90.00
#
_symmetry.space_group_name_H-M   'P 1'
#
loop_
_entity.id
_entity.type
_entity.pdbx_description
1 polymer ?
#
loop_
_entity_poly.entity_id
_entity_poly.type
_entity_poly.pdbx_seq_one_letter_code
_entity_poly.pdbx_strand_id
1 'polypeptide(L)' 'MSSKEDFIAVIPARYDSVRLPGKPLADIGGRPMIAWVYERACQS' A
#
# COMPACT_ATOMS: atom_id res chain seq x y z
N MET A 1 -2.05 -29.14 -11.62
CA MET A 1 -2.15 -28.29 -10.41
C MET A 1 -0.89 -27.44 -10.38
N SER A 2 -0.98 -26.21 -10.89
CA SER A 2 0.17 -25.31 -10.97
C SER A 2 0.45 -24.78 -9.57
N SER A 3 1.66 -25.00 -9.08
CA SER A 3 2.20 -24.44 -7.84
C SER A 3 2.13 -22.93 -7.91
N LYS A 4 1.38 -22.30 -7.00
CA LYS A 4 1.43 -20.85 -6.81
C LYS A 4 2.82 -20.55 -6.25
N GLU A 5 3.67 -19.87 -7.03
CA GLU A 5 4.97 -19.42 -6.54
C GLU A 5 4.77 -18.27 -5.56
N ASP A 6 5.31 -18.42 -4.35
CA ASP A 6 5.29 -17.36 -3.37
C ASP A 6 6.17 -16.20 -3.87
N PHE A 7 5.64 -14.97 -3.80
CA PHE A 7 6.36 -13.77 -4.19
C PHE A 7 6.26 -12.71 -3.08
N ILE A 8 7.23 -11.80 -3.06
CA ILE A 8 7.28 -10.70 -2.10
C ILE A 8 6.83 -9.41 -2.79
N ALA A 9 5.79 -8.78 -2.24
CA ALA A 9 5.36 -7.44 -2.62
C ALA A 9 5.95 -6.40 -1.67
N VAL A 10 6.50 -5.31 -2.20
CA VAL A 10 7.05 -4.19 -1.42
C VAL A 10 6.26 -2.92 -1.74
N ILE A 11 5.66 -2.31 -0.71
CA ILE A 11 4.94 -1.03 -0.83
C ILE A 11 5.81 0.09 -0.23
N PRO A 12 6.38 1.00 -1.04
CA PRO A 12 7.19 2.09 -0.52
C PRO A 12 6.32 3.19 0.12
N ALA A 13 6.42 3.36 1.43
CA ALA A 13 5.67 4.34 2.21
C ALA A 13 6.55 5.53 2.65
N ARG A 14 6.97 6.38 1.71
CA ARG A 14 7.79 7.56 2.01
C ARG A 14 6.95 8.66 2.65
N TYR A 15 7.28 9.04 3.88
CA TYR A 15 6.54 10.05 4.64
C TYR A 15 6.81 11.49 4.15
N ASP A 16 8.05 11.78 3.73
CA ASP A 16 8.52 13.12 3.33
C ASP A 16 8.05 13.58 1.93
N SER A 17 6.81 13.28 1.56
CA SER A 17 6.24 13.78 0.32
C SER A 17 5.97 15.29 0.41
N VAL A 18 6.52 16.07 -0.51
CA VAL A 18 6.37 17.54 -0.50
C VAL A 18 4.99 18.00 -1.00
N ARG A 19 4.43 17.34 -2.03
CA ARG A 19 3.15 17.75 -2.63
C ARG A 19 1.93 17.29 -1.84
N LEU A 20 2.05 16.18 -1.11
CA LEU A 20 1.00 15.66 -0.24
C LEU A 20 1.66 15.12 1.03
N PRO A 21 1.96 16.01 1.99
CA PRO A 21 2.67 15.67 3.23
C PRO A 21 2.01 14.52 3.98
N GLY A 22 2.83 13.60 4.50
CA GLY A 22 2.32 12.44 5.23
C GLY A 22 1.48 11.49 4.36
N LYS A 23 1.66 11.53 3.03
CA LYS A 23 0.89 10.77 2.03
C LYS A 23 0.45 9.38 2.48
N PRO A 24 1.33 8.50 3.01
CA PRO A 24 0.93 7.14 3.39
C PRO A 24 -0.14 7.08 4.50
N LEU A 25 -0.12 8.05 5.42
CA LEU A 25 -1.04 8.16 6.55
C LEU A 25 -2.20 9.14 6.30
N ALA A 26 -2.22 9.82 5.14
CA ALA A 26 -3.32 10.71 4.79
C ALA A 26 -4.64 9.93 4.78
N ASP A 27 -5.67 10.51 5.39
CA ASP A 27 -7.00 9.91 5.43
C ASP A 27 -7.64 9.92 4.05
N ILE A 28 -8.11 8.76 3.60
CA ILE A 28 -8.88 8.58 2.38
C ILE A 28 -10.08 7.71 2.75
N GLY A 29 -11.24 8.36 2.92
CA GLY A 29 -12.49 7.68 3.23
C GLY A 29 -12.49 7.00 4.60
N GLY A 30 -11.92 7.64 5.63
CA GLY A 30 -11.87 7.13 7.00
C GLY A 30 -10.80 6.06 7.26
N ARG A 31 -9.88 5.85 6.31
CA ARG A 31 -8.75 4.91 6.43
C ARG A 31 -7.50 5.54 5.85
N PRO A 32 -6.30 5.26 6.41
CA PRO A 32 -5.06 5.80 5.86
C PRO A 32 -4.82 5.26 4.44
N MET A 33 -4.28 6.09 3.56
CA MET A 33 -4.04 5.74 2.15
C MET A 33 -3.31 4.39 1.98
N ILE A 34 -2.30 4.12 2.82
CA ILE A 34 -1.51 2.89 2.74
C ILE A 34 -2.35 1.61 2.96
N ALA A 35 -3.43 1.69 3.74
CA ALA A 35 -4.31 0.54 3.98
C ALA A 35 -4.98 0.07 2.68
N TRP A 36 -5.41 1.01 1.83
CA TRP A 36 -6.00 0.69 0.53
C TRP A 36 -5.00 -0.03 -0.40
N VAL A 37 -3.73 0.40 -0.41
CA VAL A 37 -2.69 -0.23 -1.24
C VAL A 37 -2.35 -1.62 -0.72
N TYR A 38 -2.27 -1.80 0.60
CA TYR A 38 -2.06 -3.10 1.23
C TYR A 38 -3.17 -4.10 0.87
N GLU A 39 -4.44 -3.72 1.01
CA GLU A 39 -5.58 -4.58 0.67
C GLU A 39 -5.57 -5.02 -0.80
N ARG A 40 -5.15 -4.12 -1.70
CA ARG A 40 -5.02 -4.43 -3.14
C ARG A 40 -3.83 -5.34 -3.43
N ALA A 41 -2.70 -5.17 -2.73
CA ALA A 41 -1.53 -6.03 -2.88
C ALA A 41 -1.85 -7.48 -2.44
N CYS A 42 -2.65 -7.68 -1.40
CA CYS A 42 -3.07 -9.02 -0.95
C CYS A 42 -4.01 -9.76 -1.91
N GLN A 43 -4.55 -9.09 -2.93
CA GLN A 43 -5.44 -9.71 -3.93
C GLN A 43 -4.69 -10.34 -5.12
N SER A 44 -3.36 -10.23 -5.15
CA SER A 44 -2.50 -10.75 -6.23
C SER A 44 -2.06 -12.20 -6.03
#